data_AF-A0A434AFI5-F1
#
_entry.id   AF-A0A434AFI5-F1
#
_cell.length_a   1.000
_cell.length_b   1.000
_cell.length_c   1.000
_cell.angle_alpha   90.00
_cell.angle_beta   90.00
_cell.angle_gamma   90.00
#
_symmetry.space_group_name_H-M   'P 1'
#
loop_
_entity.id
_entity.type
_entity.pdbx_description
1 polymer ?
#
loop_
_entity_poly.entity_id
_entity_poly.type
_entity_poly.pdbx_seq_one_letter_code
_entity_poly.pdbx_strand_id
1 'polypeptide(L)'
;MNLNRNNIEQLVGKLKTEDARYARISRSFQIIYWILIPVYLLLTIESLTETKDINQLIGDVCFIISSLIFALFFDKYYKEYKYVDYALPTIQMLKNAANRYKPFHIKNIWVLIAVLFMDAGLCLNSSLNFSVVKVQIYFIGALILACIIGLIVWRIKYKGIRDNALSVIAEIERE
;
A
#
# COMPACT_ATOMS: atom_id res chain seq x y z
N MET A 1 -38.05 10.28 -2.12
CA MET A 1 -38.42 10.56 -3.55
C MET A 1 -37.31 9.97 -4.44
N ASN A 2 -37.62 9.06 -5.38
CA ASN A 2 -36.71 8.27 -6.26
C ASN A 2 -35.20 8.59 -6.20
N LEU A 3 -34.54 8.22 -5.09
CA LEU A 3 -33.15 7.77 -5.15
C LEU A 3 -33.19 6.62 -6.15
N ASN A 4 -32.77 6.91 -7.38
CA ASN A 4 -32.90 5.96 -8.47
C ASN A 4 -32.16 4.71 -8.01
N ARG A 5 -32.90 3.66 -7.65
CA ARG A 5 -32.35 2.41 -7.09
C ARG A 5 -31.21 1.90 -7.96
N ASN A 6 -31.33 2.13 -9.27
CA ASN A 6 -30.33 1.91 -10.29
C ASN A 6 -29.00 2.64 -10.03
N ASN A 7 -28.99 3.89 -9.54
CA ASN A 7 -27.78 4.65 -9.20
C ASN A 7 -27.06 4.06 -7.98
N ILE A 8 -27.81 3.64 -6.95
CA ILE A 8 -27.23 2.98 -5.76
C ILE A 8 -26.65 1.63 -6.16
N GLU A 9 -27.41 0.81 -6.89
CA GLU A 9 -26.96 -0.50 -7.38
C GLU A 9 -25.72 -0.36 -8.28
N GLN A 10 -25.68 0.66 -9.14
CA GLN A 10 -24.50 0.96 -9.95
C GLN A 10 -23.29 1.39 -9.11
N LEU A 11 -23.48 2.23 -8.08
CA LEU A 11 -22.41 2.64 -7.16
C LEU A 11 -21.85 1.43 -6.40
N VAL A 12 -22.73 0.56 -5.89
CA VAL A 12 -22.33 -0.67 -5.20
C VAL A 12 -21.59 -1.62 -6.13
N GLY A 13 -22.05 -1.77 -7.38
CA GLY A 13 -21.35 -2.57 -8.39
C GLY A 13 -19.94 -2.04 -8.68
N LYS A 14 -19.78 -0.72 -8.80
CA LYS A 14 -18.46 -0.07 -8.96
C LYS A 14 -17.58 -0.29 -7.73
N LEU A 15 -18.11 -0.12 -6.52
CA LEU A 15 -17.39 -0.35 -5.26
C LEU A 15 -16.86 -1.79 -5.17
N LYS A 16 -17.72 -2.79 -5.44
CA LYS A 16 -17.33 -4.21 -5.44
C LYS A 16 -16.19 -4.50 -6.43
N THR A 17 -16.29 -3.93 -7.63
CA THR A 17 -15.28 -4.12 -8.68
C THR A 17 -13.93 -3.51 -8.28
N GLU A 18 -13.95 -2.31 -7.70
CA GLU A 18 -12.75 -1.60 -7.26
C GLU A 18 -12.11 -2.23 -6.03
N ASP A 19 -12.92 -2.63 -5.03
CA ASP A 19 -12.43 -3.33 -3.84
C ASP A 19 -11.78 -4.68 -4.24
N ALA A 20 -12.39 -5.45 -5.16
CA ALA A 20 -11.80 -6.68 -5.70
C ALA A 20 -10.50 -6.43 -6.50
N ARG A 21 -10.42 -5.33 -7.26
CA ARG A 21 -9.19 -4.94 -7.97
C ARG A 21 -8.07 -4.62 -6.97
N TYR A 22 -8.38 -3.88 -5.90
CA TYR A 22 -7.41 -3.55 -4.86
C TYR A 22 -6.93 -4.75 -4.07
N ALA A 23 -7.84 -5.67 -3.74
CA ALA A 23 -7.48 -6.93 -3.11
C ALA A 23 -6.46 -7.69 -3.97
N ARG A 24 -6.69 -7.79 -5.29
CA ARG A 24 -5.73 -8.41 -6.21
C ARG A 24 -4.37 -7.72 -6.24
N ILE A 25 -4.35 -6.39 -6.38
CA ILE A 25 -3.09 -5.62 -6.39
C ILE A 25 -2.32 -5.81 -5.07
N SER A 26 -3.00 -5.70 -3.93
CA SER A 26 -2.39 -5.89 -2.61
C SER A 26 -1.85 -7.31 -2.45
N ARG A 27 -2.58 -8.32 -2.95
CA ARG A 27 -2.12 -9.71 -2.94
C ARG A 27 -0.88 -9.92 -3.82
N SER A 28 -0.81 -9.29 -4.99
CA SER A 28 0.36 -9.33 -5.86
C SER A 28 1.59 -8.75 -5.16
N PHE A 29 1.48 -7.56 -4.56
CA PHE A 29 2.59 -6.97 -3.79
C PHE A 29 2.99 -7.84 -2.61
N GLN A 30 2.02 -8.36 -1.85
CA GLN A 30 2.29 -9.30 -0.75
C GLN A 30 3.12 -10.50 -1.22
N ILE A 31 2.76 -11.13 -2.34
CA ILE A 31 3.51 -12.27 -2.90
C ILE A 31 4.92 -11.85 -3.32
N ILE A 32 5.07 -10.70 -3.98
CA ILE A 32 6.39 -10.18 -4.38
C ILE A 32 7.29 -10.04 -3.16
N TYR A 33 6.83 -9.40 -2.08
CA TYR A 33 7.64 -9.23 -0.88
C TYR A 33 7.95 -10.57 -0.18
N TRP A 34 7.02 -11.52 -0.18
CA TRP A 34 7.29 -12.86 0.33
C TRP A 34 8.34 -13.63 -0.46
N ILE A 35 8.48 -13.36 -1.77
CA ILE A 35 9.53 -13.94 -2.61
C ILE A 35 10.86 -13.21 -2.39
N LEU A 36 10.84 -11.89 -2.19
CA LEU A 36 12.05 -11.12 -1.92
C LEU A 36 12.75 -11.54 -0.63
N ILE A 37 12.01 -11.91 0.42
CA ILE A 37 12.57 -12.35 1.70
C ILE A 37 13.56 -13.53 1.54
N PRO A 38 13.19 -14.69 0.97
CA PRO A 38 14.12 -15.81 0.79
C PRO A 38 15.25 -15.47 -0.19
N VAL A 39 15.00 -14.65 -1.22
CA VAL A 39 16.05 -14.20 -2.14
C VAL A 39 17.12 -13.40 -1.37
N TYR A 40 16.71 -12.40 -0.59
CA TYR A 40 17.66 -11.62 0.20
C TYR A 40 18.34 -12.46 1.29
N LEU A 41 17.64 -13.41 1.91
CA LEU A 41 18.25 -14.33 2.87
C LEU A 41 19.39 -15.16 2.25
N LEU A 42 19.22 -15.66 1.03
CA LEU A 42 20.27 -16.40 0.32
C LEU A 42 21.47 -15.50 0.04
N LEU A 43 21.23 -14.28 -0.46
CA LEU A 43 22.29 -13.29 -0.69
C LEU A 43 23.05 -12.94 0.61
N THR A 44 22.34 -12.83 1.74
CA THR A 44 22.98 -12.60 3.05
C THR A 44 23.87 -13.77 3.46
N ILE A 45 23.45 -15.02 3.21
CA ILE A 45 24.24 -16.22 3.52
C ILE A 45 25.52 -16.25 2.67
N GLU A 46 25.42 -15.96 1.37
CA GLU A 46 26.59 -15.85 0.48
C GLU A 46 27.54 -14.75 0.97
N SER A 47 27.03 -13.56 1.28
CA SER A 47 27.81 -12.44 1.81
C SER A 47 28.51 -12.76 3.14
N LEU A 48 27.91 -13.60 3.99
CA LEU A 48 28.52 -14.06 5.24
C LEU A 48 29.75 -14.93 4.98
N THR A 49 29.72 -15.72 3.90
CA THR A 49 30.82 -16.63 3.54
C THR A 49 31.98 -15.92 2.86
N GLU A 50 31.73 -14.88 2.06
CA GLU A 50 32.75 -14.23 1.23
C GLU A 50 33.39 -12.99 1.89
N THR A 51 32.58 -12.00 2.28
CA THR A 51 33.09 -10.63 2.51
C THR A 51 33.39 -10.33 3.98
N LYS A 52 32.74 -11.02 4.92
CA LYS A 52 32.74 -10.72 6.39
C LYS A 52 32.51 -9.22 6.72
N ASP A 53 31.98 -8.43 5.79
CA ASP A 53 31.68 -7.02 6.01
C ASP A 53 30.41 -6.89 6.83
N ILE A 54 30.56 -6.39 8.05
CA ILE A 54 29.46 -6.22 9.01
C ILE A 54 28.45 -5.20 8.48
N ASN A 55 28.87 -4.18 7.74
CA ASN A 55 27.96 -3.16 7.22
C ASN A 55 27.03 -3.74 6.15
N GLN A 56 27.58 -4.57 5.25
CA GLN A 56 26.81 -5.27 4.24
C GLN A 56 25.76 -6.19 4.88
N LEU A 57 26.15 -6.95 5.91
CA LEU A 57 25.24 -7.84 6.63
C LEU A 57 24.10 -7.06 7.33
N ILE A 58 24.41 -5.94 7.98
CA ILE A 58 23.38 -5.09 8.60
C ILE A 58 22.45 -4.54 7.51
N GLY A 59 22.99 -4.11 6.37
CA GLY A 59 22.21 -3.62 5.23
C GLY A 59 21.22 -4.67 4.70
N ASP A 60 21.68 -5.91 4.51
CA ASP A 60 20.82 -6.99 4.02
C ASP A 60 19.73 -7.36 5.03
N VAL A 61 20.06 -7.41 6.33
CA VAL A 61 19.07 -7.61 7.40
C VAL A 61 18.03 -6.49 7.40
N CYS A 62 18.44 -5.23 7.20
CA CYS A 62 17.51 -4.11 7.05
C CYS A 62 16.55 -4.30 5.87
N PHE A 63 17.01 -4.80 4.72
CA PHE A 63 16.15 -5.12 3.58
C PHE A 63 15.14 -6.23 3.88
N ILE A 64 15.57 -7.28 4.58
CA ILE A 64 14.69 -8.39 4.98
C ILE A 64 13.60 -7.88 5.92
N ILE A 65 13.96 -7.09 6.93
CA ILE A 65 13.01 -6.49 7.87
C ILE A 65 12.03 -5.57 7.15
N SER A 66 12.52 -4.72 6.24
CA SER A 66 11.65 -3.85 5.43
C SER A 66 10.67 -4.64 4.58
N SER A 67 11.16 -5.69 3.90
CA SER A 67 10.34 -6.59 3.07
C SER A 67 9.27 -7.30 3.87
N LEU A 68 9.61 -7.76 5.08
CA LEU A 68 8.64 -8.37 6.01
C LEU A 68 7.56 -7.37 6.42
N ILE A 69 7.94 -6.15 6.78
CA ILE A 69 6.99 -5.09 7.12
C ILE A 69 6.04 -4.83 5.94
N PHE A 70 6.57 -4.66 4.72
CA PHE A 70 5.74 -4.46 3.54
C PHE A 70 4.82 -5.65 3.25
N ALA A 71 5.31 -6.89 3.39
CA ALA A 71 4.49 -8.09 3.21
C ALA A 71 3.29 -8.12 4.17
N LEU A 72 3.51 -7.79 5.45
CA LEU A 72 2.46 -7.70 6.46
C LEU A 72 1.51 -6.52 6.21
N PHE A 73 2.04 -5.38 5.77
CA PHE A 73 1.25 -4.22 5.39
C PHE A 73 0.28 -4.56 4.25
N PHE A 74 0.78 -5.19 3.19
CA PHE A 74 -0.06 -5.59 2.05
C PHE A 74 -1.01 -6.74 2.38
N ASP A 75 -0.67 -7.64 3.32
CA ASP A 75 -1.62 -8.63 3.84
C ASP A 75 -2.82 -7.98 4.55
N LYS A 76 -2.55 -6.98 5.40
CA LYS A 76 -3.59 -6.21 6.08
C LYS A 76 -4.51 -5.52 5.08
N TYR A 77 -3.94 -4.85 4.08
CA TYR A 77 -4.71 -4.20 3.01
C TYR A 77 -5.51 -5.22 2.21
N TYR A 78 -4.90 -6.34 1.80
CA TYR A 78 -5.62 -7.41 1.10
C TYR A 78 -6.85 -7.88 1.87
N LYS A 79 -6.71 -8.12 3.18
CA LYS A 79 -7.85 -8.51 4.05
C LYS A 79 -8.92 -7.43 4.12
N GLU A 80 -8.53 -6.16 4.27
CA GLU A 80 -9.45 -5.03 4.36
C GLU A 80 -10.32 -4.89 3.10
N TYR A 81 -9.75 -5.09 1.90
CA TYR A 81 -10.49 -4.97 0.63
C TYR A 81 -11.19 -6.27 0.20
N LYS A 82 -10.68 -7.45 0.58
CA LYS A 82 -11.29 -8.73 0.21
C LYS A 82 -12.54 -9.06 1.03
N TYR A 83 -12.54 -8.74 2.32
CA TYR A 83 -13.59 -9.15 3.26
C TYR A 83 -14.55 -8.01 3.59
N VAL A 84 -14.83 -7.14 2.62
CA VAL A 84 -15.81 -6.07 2.78
C VAL A 84 -17.22 -6.67 2.86
N ASP A 85 -17.92 -6.37 3.96
CA ASP A 85 -19.31 -6.77 4.15
C ASP A 85 -20.26 -5.77 3.46
N TYR A 86 -20.92 -6.21 2.39
CA TYR A 86 -21.94 -5.45 1.68
C TYR A 86 -23.37 -5.83 2.10
N ALA A 87 -23.55 -6.71 3.09
CA ALA A 87 -24.85 -7.01 3.69
C ALA A 87 -25.22 -6.02 4.80
N LEU A 88 -24.27 -5.14 5.19
CA LEU A 88 -24.52 -4.04 6.13
C LEU A 88 -25.61 -3.09 5.60
N PRO A 89 -26.30 -2.36 6.50
CA PRO A 89 -27.20 -1.28 6.11
C PRO A 89 -26.52 -0.29 5.17
N THR A 90 -27.23 0.15 4.11
CA THR A 90 -26.68 0.96 3.02
C THR A 90 -25.87 2.17 3.50
N ILE A 91 -26.37 2.89 4.51
CA ILE A 91 -25.68 4.04 5.11
C ILE A 91 -24.33 3.63 5.70
N GLN A 92 -24.28 2.54 6.46
CA GLN A 92 -23.06 2.07 7.12
C GLN A 92 -22.03 1.56 6.11
N MET A 93 -22.48 0.82 5.09
CA MET A 93 -21.65 0.39 3.98
C MET A 93 -21.02 1.58 3.23
N LEU A 94 -21.81 2.62 2.91
CA LEU A 94 -21.32 3.82 2.23
C LEU A 94 -20.34 4.62 3.10
N LYS A 95 -20.61 4.77 4.41
CA LYS A 95 -19.69 5.42 5.36
C LYS A 95 -18.35 4.68 5.42
N ASN A 96 -18.39 3.35 5.48
CA ASN A 96 -17.20 2.51 5.45
C ASN A 96 -16.44 2.66 4.12
N ALA A 97 -17.13 2.69 2.99
CA ALA A 97 -16.51 2.92 1.68
C ALA A 97 -15.85 4.30 1.60
N ALA A 98 -16.56 5.37 1.94
CA ALA A 98 -16.01 6.73 1.96
C ALA A 98 -14.79 6.86 2.87
N ASN A 99 -14.73 6.12 3.97
CA ASN A 99 -13.56 6.08 4.85
C ASN A 99 -12.39 5.32 4.21
N ARG A 100 -12.60 4.16 3.56
CA ARG A 100 -11.53 3.38 2.90
C ARG A 100 -10.82 4.19 1.82
N TYR A 101 -11.57 4.91 0.98
CA TYR A 101 -11.04 5.70 -0.13
C TYR A 101 -10.42 7.06 0.26
N LYS A 102 -10.13 7.30 1.54
CA LYS A 102 -9.34 8.47 1.97
C LYS A 102 -7.90 8.34 1.47
N PRO A 103 -7.26 9.46 1.06
CA PRO A 103 -5.90 9.42 0.51
C PRO A 103 -4.85 9.05 1.56
N PHE A 104 -5.06 9.46 2.81
CA PHE A 104 -4.12 9.22 3.90
C PHE A 104 -4.83 8.60 5.09
N HIS A 105 -4.25 7.53 5.60
CA HIS A 105 -4.68 6.86 6.83
C HIS A 105 -3.55 6.95 7.84
N ILE A 106 -3.71 7.78 8.88
CA ILE A 106 -2.70 7.97 9.94
C ILE A 106 -2.28 6.64 10.56
N LYS A 107 -3.22 5.69 10.65
CA LYS A 107 -2.98 4.31 11.13
C LYS A 107 -1.93 3.54 10.35
N ASN A 108 -1.54 4.02 9.17
CA ASN A 108 -0.59 3.39 8.27
C ASN A 108 0.76 4.12 8.22
N ILE A 109 0.96 5.12 9.09
CA ILE A 109 2.24 5.86 9.19
C ILE A 109 3.41 4.97 9.60
N TRP A 110 3.15 3.84 10.27
CA TRP A 110 4.18 2.86 10.63
C TRP A 110 4.88 2.26 9.41
N VAL A 111 4.28 2.31 8.20
CA VAL A 111 4.95 1.86 6.97
C VAL A 111 6.18 2.73 6.63
N LEU A 112 6.26 3.95 7.15
CA LEU A 112 7.45 4.79 7.04
C LEU A 112 8.67 4.15 7.71
N ILE A 113 8.46 3.35 8.76
CA ILE A 113 9.55 2.58 9.39
C ILE A 113 10.14 1.59 8.38
N ALA A 114 9.30 0.94 7.57
CA ALA A 114 9.76 0.06 6.49
C ALA A 114 10.62 0.81 5.47
N VAL A 115 10.19 2.01 5.10
CA VAL A 115 10.90 2.89 4.16
C VAL A 115 12.27 3.29 4.73
N LEU A 116 12.34 3.62 6.02
CA LEU A 116 13.61 3.94 6.69
C LEU A 116 14.56 2.73 6.73
N PHE A 117 14.04 1.53 7.03
CA PHE A 117 14.85 0.31 6.96
C PHE A 117 15.34 0.01 5.54
N MET A 118 14.51 0.24 4.52
CA MET A 118 14.91 0.08 3.12
C MET A 118 16.03 1.06 2.74
N ASP A 119 15.92 2.31 3.17
CA ASP A 119 16.93 3.34 2.91
C ASP A 119 18.27 3.03 3.62
N ALA A 120 18.19 2.62 4.90
CA ALA A 120 19.36 2.16 5.64
C ALA A 120 20.03 0.96 4.96
N GLY A 121 19.23 0.00 4.49
CA GLY A 121 19.71 -1.13 3.70
C GLY A 121 20.46 -0.69 2.44
N LEU A 122 19.89 0.24 1.66
CA LEU A 122 20.50 0.77 0.45
C LEU A 122 21.81 1.52 0.73
N CYS A 123 21.89 2.28 1.82
CA CYS A 123 23.07 3.08 2.15
C CYS A 123 24.23 2.26 2.71
N LEU A 124 23.93 1.18 3.44
CA LEU A 124 24.93 0.31 4.06
C LEU A 124 25.45 -0.77 3.11
N ASN A 125 24.74 -1.02 2.01
CA ASN A 125 25.13 -2.03 1.05
C ASN A 125 26.30 -1.54 0.17
N SER A 126 27.52 -1.89 0.60
CA SER A 126 28.78 -1.59 -0.06
C SER A 126 28.94 -2.23 -1.45
N SER A 127 28.19 -3.30 -1.75
CA SER A 127 28.25 -4.01 -3.04
C SER A 127 27.72 -3.18 -4.22
N LEU A 128 26.91 -2.15 -3.96
CA LEU A 128 26.28 -1.35 -5.00
C LEU A 128 27.25 -0.35 -5.65
N ASN A 129 28.48 -0.16 -5.13
CA ASN A 129 29.51 0.76 -5.65
C ASN A 129 29.01 2.19 -5.96
N PHE A 130 27.85 2.58 -5.42
CA PHE A 130 27.28 3.91 -5.59
C PHE A 130 27.67 4.81 -4.41
N SER A 131 27.91 6.09 -4.71
CA SER A 131 27.98 7.11 -3.67
C SER A 131 26.64 7.19 -2.93
N VAL A 132 26.69 7.24 -1.60
CA VAL A 132 25.50 7.42 -0.73
C VAL A 132 24.64 8.59 -1.19
N VAL A 133 25.24 9.69 -1.64
CA VAL A 133 24.51 10.87 -2.15
C VAL A 133 23.69 10.53 -3.39
N LYS A 134 24.24 9.72 -4.31
CA LYS A 134 23.51 9.28 -5.51
C LYS A 134 22.36 8.36 -5.14
N VAL A 135 22.59 7.42 -4.22
CA VAL A 135 21.54 6.51 -3.71
C VAL A 135 20.38 7.32 -3.13
N GLN A 136 20.67 8.31 -2.30
CA GLN A 136 19.67 9.20 -1.69
C GLN A 136 18.88 10.00 -2.73
N ILE A 137 19.55 10.56 -3.75
CA ILE A 137 18.86 11.28 -4.84
C ILE A 137 17.88 10.36 -5.57
N TYR A 138 18.31 9.14 -5.92
CA TYR A 138 17.44 8.18 -6.61
C TYR A 138 16.30 7.69 -5.71
N PHE A 139 16.58 7.40 -4.45
CA PHE A 139 15.60 6.91 -3.50
C PHE A 139 14.52 7.95 -3.19
N ILE A 140 14.91 9.18 -2.86
CA ILE A 140 13.99 10.29 -2.62
C ILE A 140 13.21 10.61 -3.90
N GLY A 141 13.88 10.62 -5.06
CA GLY A 141 13.22 10.82 -6.35
C GLY A 141 12.14 9.76 -6.64
N ALA A 142 12.43 8.49 -6.36
CA ALA A 142 11.49 7.39 -6.51
C ALA A 142 10.31 7.51 -5.52
N LEU A 143 10.57 7.88 -4.27
CA LEU A 143 9.51 8.12 -3.27
C LEU A 143 8.58 9.26 -3.67
N ILE A 144 9.12 10.39 -4.12
CA ILE A 144 8.32 11.52 -4.60
C ILE A 144 7.48 11.10 -5.80
N LEU A 145 8.07 10.39 -6.76
CA LEU A 145 7.35 9.91 -7.94
C LEU A 145 6.22 8.94 -7.55
N ALA A 146 6.47 8.00 -6.64
CA ALA A 146 5.46 7.07 -6.14
C ALA A 146 4.30 7.82 -5.45
N CYS A 147 4.62 8.83 -4.63
CA CYS A 147 3.62 9.69 -4.00
C CYS A 147 2.78 10.45 -5.03
N ILE A 148 3.40 11.04 -6.06
CA ILE A 148 2.71 11.74 -7.14
C ILE A 148 1.78 10.79 -7.88
N ILE A 149 2.25 9.61 -8.28
CA ILE A 149 1.43 8.60 -8.96
C ILE A 149 0.26 8.19 -8.08
N GLY A 150 0.49 7.91 -6.79
CA GLY A 150 -0.56 7.57 -5.83
C GLY A 150 -1.64 8.66 -5.72
N LEU A 151 -1.23 9.93 -5.64
CA LEU A 151 -2.14 11.07 -5.59
C LEU A 151 -2.92 11.27 -6.89
N ILE A 152 -2.28 11.07 -8.05
CA ILE A 152 -2.95 11.16 -9.36
C ILE A 152 -4.02 10.07 -9.48
N VAL A 153 -3.66 8.81 -9.18
CA VAL A 153 -4.61 7.69 -9.22
C VAL A 153 -5.76 7.94 -8.24
N TRP A 154 -5.47 8.46 -7.05
CA TRP A 154 -6.50 8.85 -6.09
C TRP A 154 -7.43 9.93 -6.63
N ARG A 155 -6.88 11.00 -7.20
CA ARG A 155 -7.67 12.12 -7.71
C ARG A 155 -8.58 11.71 -8.86
N ILE A 156 -8.09 10.89 -9.78
CA ILE A 156 -8.85 10.48 -10.97
C ILE A 156 -9.89 9.41 -10.62
N LYS A 157 -9.52 8.44 -9.78
CA LYS A 157 -10.32 7.23 -9.60
C LYS A 157 -11.10 7.17 -8.30
N TYR A 158 -10.45 7.48 -7.19
CA TYR A 158 -11.01 7.23 -5.85
C TYR A 158 -11.75 8.43 -5.28
N LYS A 159 -11.35 9.64 -5.67
CA LYS A 159 -12.05 10.86 -5.29
C LYS A 159 -13.52 10.82 -5.71
N GLY A 160 -13.81 10.48 -6.97
CA GLY A 160 -15.19 10.40 -7.47
C GLY A 160 -16.05 9.36 -6.73
N ILE A 161 -15.47 8.20 -6.42
CA ILE A 161 -16.18 7.14 -5.67
C ILE A 161 -16.52 7.62 -4.25
N ARG A 162 -15.56 8.26 -3.58
CA ARG A 162 -15.75 8.82 -2.24
C ARG A 162 -16.80 9.92 -2.25
N ASP A 163 -16.70 10.87 -3.19
CA ASP A 163 -17.60 12.03 -3.24
C ASP A 163 -19.04 11.59 -3.55
N ASN A 164 -19.23 10.62 -4.45
CA ASN A 164 -20.55 10.02 -4.72
C ASN A 164 -21.11 9.26 -3.51
N ALA A 165 -20.26 8.53 -2.77
CA ALA A 165 -20.71 7.86 -1.54
C ALA A 165 -21.16 8.89 -0.49
N LEU A 166 -20.43 10.00 -0.35
CA LEU A 166 -20.77 11.09 0.57
C LEU A 166 -22.06 11.82 0.17
N SER A 167 -22.30 12.04 -1.12
CA SER A 167 -23.54 12.68 -1.59
C SER A 167 -24.77 11.82 -1.28
N VAL A 168 -24.68 10.50 -1.55
CA VAL A 168 -25.78 9.57 -1.26
C VAL A 168 -26.05 9.45 0.24
N ILE A 169 -25.00 9.47 1.08
CA ILE A 169 -25.18 9.51 2.56
C ILE A 169 -25.94 10.77 2.96
N ALA A 170 -25.56 11.93 2.44
CA ALA A 170 -26.19 13.20 2.80
C ALA A 170 -27.65 13.29 2.33
N GLU A 171 -28.01 12.61 1.23
CA GLU A 171 -29.41 12.50 0.79
C GLU A 171 -30.22 11.63 1.74
N ILE A 172 -29.71 10.46 2.13
CA ILE A 172 -30.42 9.53 3.03
C ILE A 172 -30.57 10.12 4.45
N GLU A 173 -29.62 10.90 4.94
CA GLU A 173 -29.69 11.52 6.28
C GLU A 173 -30.57 12.78 6.35
N ARG A 174 -30.97 13.34 5.20
CA ARG A 174 -31.87 14.50 5.10
C ARG A 174 -33.34 14.13 4.94
N GLU A 175 -33.63 12.90 4.51
CA GLU A 175 -34.98 12.29 4.55
C GLU A 175 -35.30 11.80 5.97
#